data_AF-A0AAV6FN21-F1
#
_entry.id   AF-A0AAV6FN21-F1
#
_cell.length_a   1.000
_cell.length_b   1.000
_cell.length_c   1.000
_cell.angle_alpha   90.00
_cell.angle_beta   90.00
_cell.angle_gamma   90.00
#
_symmetry.space_group_name_H-M   'P 1'
#
loop_
_entity.id
_entity.type
_entity.pdbx_description
1 polymer ?
#
loop_
_entity_poly.entity_id
_entity_poly.type
_entity_poly.pdbx_seq_one_letter_code
_entity_poly.pdbx_strand_id
1 'polypeptide(L)'
;MHVSSGLHDLQLNEVNFTHLMKDMKASRHNNVFKLVIPSPADIHTDPGDDVTLSCHLSMETSVVAMEVKWLKRTDCIYLYKNGQGTEGRGYEGRVSILTEDLQRGNVSLRLRHVTHSESGIYRCQVIHGDFKLEETLWLYVKTIQDEKVPLRRVHSASVYIKPSMAGRGTSETPPEHQSVPTLRPRQLRRDSIRQRRQKTPRRGWSSVG
;
A
#
# COMPACT_ATOMS: atom_id res chain seq x y z
N MET A 1 41.42 1.76 32.55
CA MET A 1 40.57 2.63 31.71
C MET A 1 40.72 2.12 30.28
N HIS A 2 39.77 1.31 29.80
CA HIS A 2 39.79 0.78 28.43
C HIS A 2 38.90 1.68 27.57
N VAL A 3 39.52 2.49 26.72
CA VAL A 3 38.84 3.25 25.66
C VAL A 3 39.59 2.95 24.37
N SER A 4 39.39 1.78 23.78
CA SER A 4 40.01 1.44 22.48
C SER A 4 39.21 0.47 21.59
N SER A 5 38.01 0.03 22.00
CA SER A 5 37.22 -0.91 21.20
C SER A 5 36.56 -0.25 19.98
N GLY A 6 36.09 0.99 20.11
CA GLY A 6 35.32 1.65 19.04
C GLY A 6 36.12 1.96 17.76
N LEU A 7 37.42 2.24 17.86
CA LEU A 7 38.25 2.58 16.69
C LEU A 7 38.70 1.34 15.90
N HIS A 8 39.04 0.24 16.60
CA HIS A 8 39.39 -1.01 15.93
C HIS A 8 38.20 -1.65 15.21
N ASP A 9 37.00 -1.60 15.81
CA ASP A 9 35.79 -2.18 15.20
C ASP A 9 35.34 -1.40 13.95
N LEU A 10 35.44 -0.07 13.95
CA LEU A 10 35.13 0.74 12.76
C LEU A 10 36.09 0.43 11.60
N GLN A 11 37.37 0.24 11.89
CA GLN A 11 38.39 0.01 10.87
C GLN A 11 38.34 -1.42 10.31
N LEU A 12 38.01 -2.43 11.13
CA LEU A 12 37.75 -3.80 10.68
C LEU A 12 36.51 -3.89 9.78
N ASN A 13 35.45 -3.15 10.11
CA ASN A 13 34.26 -3.04 9.28
C ASN A 13 34.59 -2.39 7.92
N GLU A 14 35.29 -1.25 7.90
CA GLU A 14 35.74 -0.63 6.65
C GLU A 14 36.57 -1.56 5.77
N VAL A 15 37.56 -2.27 6.34
CA VAL A 15 38.42 -3.19 5.57
C VAL A 15 37.61 -4.35 4.97
N ASN A 16 36.71 -4.97 5.75
CA ASN A 16 35.82 -6.02 5.26
C ASN A 16 34.90 -5.50 4.13
N PHE A 17 34.38 -4.28 4.26
CA PHE A 17 33.55 -3.68 3.21
C PHE A 17 34.34 -3.40 1.95
N THR A 18 35.53 -2.80 2.04
CA THR A 18 36.32 -2.53 0.83
C THR A 18 36.66 -3.80 0.07
N HIS A 19 36.89 -4.93 0.77
CA HIS A 19 37.10 -6.22 0.15
C HIS A 19 35.82 -6.74 -0.52
N LEU A 20 34.69 -6.70 0.19
CA LEU A 20 33.38 -7.13 -0.31
C LEU A 20 32.94 -6.36 -1.56
N MET A 21 33.27 -5.06 -1.59
CA MET A 21 32.97 -4.16 -2.70
C MET A 21 33.93 -4.37 -3.89
N LYS A 22 35.17 -4.77 -3.63
CA LYS A 22 36.12 -5.22 -4.66
C LYS A 22 35.66 -6.53 -5.28
N ASP A 23 35.20 -7.48 -4.48
CA ASP A 23 34.68 -8.77 -4.94
C ASP A 23 33.43 -8.58 -5.80
N MET A 24 32.54 -7.66 -5.42
CA MET A 24 31.35 -7.34 -6.20
C MET A 24 31.68 -6.67 -7.55
N LYS A 25 32.72 -5.82 -7.61
CA LYS A 25 33.20 -5.26 -8.88
C LYS A 25 33.89 -6.31 -9.76
N ALA A 26 34.50 -7.34 -9.15
CA ALA A 26 35.31 -8.35 -9.83
C ALA A 26 34.54 -9.63 -10.22
N SER A 27 33.41 -9.94 -9.57
CA SER A 27 32.72 -11.23 -9.69
C SER A 27 31.56 -11.21 -10.69
N ARG A 28 31.46 -12.29 -11.50
CA ARG A 28 30.30 -12.64 -12.35
C ARG A 28 29.10 -13.18 -11.56
N HIS A 29 29.10 -13.11 -10.22
CA HIS A 29 28.00 -13.55 -9.36
C HIS A 29 27.12 -12.36 -8.92
N ASN A 30 26.33 -11.83 -9.84
CA ASN A 30 25.40 -10.70 -9.68
C ASN A 30 24.20 -10.95 -8.72
N ASN A 31 24.26 -11.90 -7.79
CA ASN A 31 23.09 -12.29 -7.00
C ASN A 31 23.31 -12.32 -5.48
N VAL A 32 24.52 -11.96 -5.02
CA VAL A 32 24.90 -12.10 -3.60
C VAL A 32 24.74 -10.78 -2.83
N PHE A 33 24.96 -9.63 -3.48
CA PHE A 33 24.89 -8.33 -2.82
C PHE A 33 23.97 -7.36 -3.57
N LYS A 34 22.71 -7.29 -3.13
CA LYS A 34 21.67 -6.41 -3.68
C LYS A 34 20.80 -5.86 -2.56
N LEU A 35 20.09 -4.77 -2.83
CA LEU A 35 18.98 -4.36 -1.98
C LEU A 35 17.75 -5.22 -2.29
N VAL A 36 16.95 -5.46 -1.28
CA VAL A 36 15.75 -6.29 -1.33
C VAL A 36 14.60 -5.52 -0.69
N ILE A 37 13.53 -5.37 -1.46
CA ILE A 37 12.23 -4.95 -0.95
C ILE A 37 11.42 -6.23 -0.68
N PRO A 38 10.95 -6.45 0.56
CA PRO A 38 10.08 -7.58 0.86
C PRO A 38 8.83 -7.57 -0.04
N SER A 39 8.38 -8.77 -0.46
CA SER A 39 7.13 -8.91 -1.22
C SER A 39 5.93 -8.95 -0.25
N PRO A 40 4.82 -8.23 -0.54
CA PRO A 40 4.63 -7.35 -1.69
C PRO A 40 5.39 -6.02 -1.54
N ALA A 41 5.90 -5.49 -2.66
CA ALA A 41 6.59 -4.19 -2.69
C ALA A 41 5.63 -2.99 -2.53
N ASP A 42 4.33 -3.26 -2.46
CA ASP A 42 3.27 -2.28 -2.26
C ASP A 42 2.88 -2.24 -0.79
N ILE A 43 3.09 -1.08 -0.15
CA ILE A 43 2.73 -0.86 1.24
C ILE A 43 1.43 -0.07 1.29
N HIS A 44 0.42 -0.59 1.97
CA HIS A 44 -0.86 0.07 2.17
C HIS A 44 -1.01 0.54 3.62
N THR A 45 -1.43 1.78 3.82
CA THR A 45 -1.58 2.37 5.16
C THR A 45 -2.74 3.36 5.20
N ASP A 46 -3.28 3.61 6.40
CA ASP A 46 -4.32 4.60 6.60
C ASP A 46 -3.70 5.99 6.91
N PRO A 47 -4.39 7.09 6.60
CA PRO A 47 -3.93 8.42 6.99
C PRO A 47 -3.80 8.53 8.51
N GLY A 48 -2.69 9.08 8.98
CA GLY A 48 -2.36 9.26 10.40
C GLY A 48 -1.46 8.15 10.97
N ASP A 49 -1.35 7.01 10.30
CA ASP A 49 -0.53 5.88 10.76
C ASP A 49 0.97 6.18 10.70
N ASP A 50 1.74 5.38 11.43
CA ASP A 50 3.18 5.21 11.23
C ASP A 50 3.42 4.00 10.32
N VAL A 51 4.33 4.15 9.35
CA VAL A 51 4.69 3.08 8.41
C VAL A 51 6.20 2.85 8.36
N THR A 52 6.59 1.61 8.10
CA THR A 52 8.00 1.24 7.84
C THR A 52 8.16 0.90 6.36
N LEU A 53 8.91 1.74 5.65
CA LEU A 53 9.33 1.48 4.28
C LEU A 53 10.49 0.48 4.31
N SER A 54 10.18 -0.79 4.03
CA SER A 54 11.11 -1.89 4.22
C SER A 54 12.13 -1.97 3.09
N CYS A 55 13.43 -1.94 3.41
CA CYS A 55 14.53 -2.14 2.47
C CYS A 55 15.75 -2.68 3.23
N HIS A 56 16.37 -3.74 2.73
CA HIS A 56 17.52 -4.38 3.38
C HIS A 56 18.46 -4.99 2.36
N LEU A 57 19.71 -5.24 2.75
CA LEU A 57 20.64 -6.02 1.93
C LEU A 57 20.25 -7.49 1.90
N SER A 58 20.50 -8.16 0.77
CA SER A 58 20.31 -9.61 0.60
C SER A 58 21.20 -10.45 1.52
N MET A 59 22.27 -9.87 2.04
CA MET A 59 23.14 -10.48 3.04
C MET A 59 23.16 -9.63 4.30
N GLU A 60 23.31 -10.31 5.43
CA GLU A 60 23.47 -9.69 6.74
C GLU A 60 24.88 -9.12 6.88
N THR A 61 25.07 -7.93 6.33
CA THR A 61 26.33 -7.20 6.37
C THR A 61 26.05 -5.77 6.85
N SER A 62 26.88 -5.26 7.76
CA SER A 62 26.70 -3.91 8.29
C SER A 62 26.79 -2.84 7.17
N VAL A 63 26.04 -1.75 7.31
CA VAL A 63 26.07 -0.60 6.38
C VAL A 63 26.37 0.71 7.11
N VAL A 64 26.89 0.62 8.34
CA VAL A 64 27.13 1.77 9.22
C VAL A 64 28.18 2.72 8.64
N ALA A 65 29.16 2.19 7.92
CA ALA A 65 30.18 2.95 7.21
C ALA A 65 29.74 3.41 5.80
N MET A 66 28.49 3.16 5.41
CA MET A 66 27.94 3.51 4.09
C MET A 66 27.03 4.73 4.20
N GLU A 67 26.83 5.41 3.06
CA GLU A 67 25.82 6.44 2.93
C GLU A 67 24.47 5.79 2.56
N VAL A 68 23.43 6.07 3.33
CA VAL A 68 22.06 5.58 3.06
C VAL A 68 21.16 6.75 2.75
N LYS A 69 20.44 6.69 1.63
CA LYS A 69 19.47 7.71 1.24
C LYS A 69 18.09 7.11 1.04
N TRP A 70 17.09 7.83 1.51
CA TRP A 70 15.72 7.65 1.09
C TRP A 70 15.26 8.85 0.29
N LEU A 71 14.68 8.58 -0.87
CA LEU A 71 14.11 9.60 -1.74
C LEU A 71 12.64 9.31 -1.96
N LYS A 72 11.82 10.35 -1.95
CA LYS A 72 10.48 10.32 -2.50
C LYS A 72 10.51 10.99 -3.86
N ARG A 73 10.30 10.23 -4.93
CA ARG A 73 10.64 10.64 -6.30
C ARG A 73 12.11 11.11 -6.39
N THR A 74 12.34 12.41 -6.43
CA THR A 74 13.66 13.06 -6.51
C THR A 74 14.08 13.73 -5.21
N ASP A 75 13.15 13.92 -4.27
CA ASP A 75 13.39 14.66 -3.04
C ASP A 75 14.02 13.75 -2.00
N CYS A 76 15.18 14.13 -1.48
CA CYS A 76 15.86 13.41 -0.41
C CYS A 76 15.12 13.66 0.90
N ILE A 77 14.42 12.64 1.41
CA ILE A 77 13.62 12.74 2.62
C ILE A 77 14.40 12.30 3.86
N TYR A 78 15.46 11.50 3.69
CA TYR A 78 16.36 11.11 4.77
C TYR A 78 17.74 10.76 4.23
N LEU A 79 18.78 11.19 4.95
CA LEU A 79 20.18 10.89 4.67
C LEU A 79 20.86 10.38 5.93
N TYR A 80 21.44 9.19 5.88
CA TYR A 80 22.40 8.73 6.89
C TYR A 80 23.81 8.74 6.29
N LYS A 81 24.75 9.40 6.95
CA LYS A 81 26.15 9.50 6.53
C LYS A 81 27.04 9.77 7.75
N ASN A 82 28.21 9.13 7.79
CA ASN A 82 29.21 9.32 8.84
C ASN A 82 28.64 9.16 10.27
N GLY A 83 27.76 8.18 10.48
CA GLY A 83 27.14 7.93 11.79
C GLY A 83 25.97 8.86 12.14
N GLN A 84 25.58 9.78 11.25
CA GLN A 84 24.54 10.77 11.53
C GLN A 84 23.37 10.68 10.54
N GLY A 85 22.15 10.70 11.07
CA GLY A 85 20.91 10.86 10.30
C GLY A 85 20.52 12.33 10.16
N THR A 86 20.12 12.74 8.95
CA THR A 86 19.63 14.08 8.61
C THR A 86 18.29 13.95 7.90
N GLU A 87 17.28 14.65 8.40
CA GLU A 87 15.93 14.65 7.84
C GLU A 87 15.84 15.64 6.67
N GLY A 88 15.07 15.27 5.65
CA GLY A 88 14.76 16.14 4.52
C GLY A 88 13.71 17.19 4.86
N ARG A 89 13.65 18.24 4.03
CA ARG A 89 12.67 19.32 4.16
C ARG A 89 11.24 18.77 4.12
N GLY A 90 10.42 19.13 5.11
CA GLY A 90 9.02 18.71 5.22
C GLY A 90 8.80 17.33 5.85
N TYR A 91 9.89 16.68 6.29
CA TYR A 91 9.87 15.39 6.97
C TYR A 91 10.39 15.47 8.41
N GLU A 92 10.64 16.66 8.94
CA GLU A 92 11.25 16.89 10.25
C GLU A 92 10.44 16.24 11.38
N GLY A 93 11.13 15.46 12.22
CA GLY A 93 10.54 14.67 13.30
C GLY A 93 9.69 13.49 12.84
N ARG A 94 9.61 13.21 11.53
CA ARG A 94 8.74 12.17 10.96
C ARG A 94 9.51 10.99 10.40
N VAL A 95 10.80 11.13 10.10
CA VAL A 95 11.58 10.07 9.43
C VAL A 95 12.76 9.63 10.27
N SER A 96 13.00 8.32 10.34
CA SER A 96 14.13 7.77 11.07
C SER A 96 14.53 6.38 10.55
N ILE A 97 15.80 6.04 10.69
CA ILE A 97 16.30 4.67 10.57
C ILE A 97 16.84 4.26 11.93
N LEU A 98 16.57 3.02 12.35
CA LEU A 98 17.15 2.45 13.56
C LEU A 98 18.64 2.15 13.32
N THR A 99 19.53 2.84 14.02
CA THR A 99 20.98 2.68 13.81
C THR A 99 21.47 1.26 14.13
N GLU A 100 20.81 0.57 15.06
CA GLU A 100 21.08 -0.84 15.36
C GLU A 100 20.81 -1.78 14.18
N ASP A 101 19.78 -1.49 13.38
CA ASP A 101 19.42 -2.26 12.19
C ASP A 101 20.45 -2.12 11.05
N LEU A 102 21.15 -0.99 11.01
CA LEU A 102 22.24 -0.76 10.06
C LEU A 102 23.39 -1.76 10.26
N GLN A 103 23.60 -2.29 11.47
CA GLN A 103 24.63 -3.32 11.71
C GLN A 103 24.33 -4.64 10.98
N ARG A 104 23.06 -4.86 10.61
CA ARG A 104 22.58 -6.08 9.96
C ARG A 104 22.21 -5.85 8.49
N GLY A 105 22.53 -4.68 7.95
CA GLY A 105 22.21 -4.33 6.57
C GLY A 105 20.75 -3.94 6.33
N ASN A 106 19.97 -3.71 7.40
CA ASN A 106 18.60 -3.24 7.29
C ASN A 106 18.59 -1.71 7.25
N VAL A 107 18.09 -1.15 6.16
CA VAL A 107 18.04 0.30 5.87
C VAL A 107 16.60 0.82 5.83
N SER A 108 15.68 0.10 6.47
CA SER A 108 14.25 0.44 6.47
C SER A 108 14.00 1.80 7.12
N LEU A 109 13.16 2.62 6.49
CA LEU A 109 12.80 3.94 6.99
C LEU A 109 11.47 3.88 7.71
N ARG A 110 11.43 4.36 8.95
CA ARG A 110 10.16 4.64 9.63
C ARG A 110 9.69 6.05 9.28
N LEU A 111 8.47 6.16 8.74
CA LEU A 111 7.78 7.40 8.41
C LEU A 111 6.55 7.53 9.32
N ARG A 112 6.46 8.63 10.07
CA ARG A 112 5.39 8.88 11.06
C ARG A 112 4.30 9.79 10.53
N HIS A 113 3.10 9.64 11.09
CA HIS A 113 1.93 10.48 10.80
C HIS A 113 1.69 10.65 9.29
N VAL A 114 1.54 9.53 8.58
CA VAL A 114 1.39 9.49 7.13
C VAL A 114 0.18 10.32 6.69
N THR A 115 0.34 11.12 5.65
CA THR A 115 -0.75 11.92 5.05
C THR A 115 -1.04 11.44 3.64
N HIS A 116 -2.18 11.80 3.06
CA HIS A 116 -2.48 11.42 1.67
C HIS A 116 -1.42 11.88 0.66
N SER A 117 -0.71 12.98 0.95
CA SER A 117 0.39 13.44 0.09
C SER A 117 1.60 12.51 0.10
N GLU A 118 1.70 11.58 1.06
CA GLU A 118 2.77 10.59 1.13
C GLU A 118 2.64 9.45 0.14
N SER A 119 1.45 9.25 -0.46
CA SER A 119 1.30 8.27 -1.53
C SER A 119 2.29 8.52 -2.67
N GLY A 120 3.00 7.48 -3.09
CA GLY A 120 3.97 7.60 -4.17
C GLY A 120 5.10 6.59 -4.13
N ILE A 121 6.06 6.84 -5.02
CA ILE A 121 7.25 6.03 -5.22
C ILE A 121 8.35 6.50 -4.26
N TYR A 122 8.90 5.55 -3.51
CA TYR A 122 10.05 5.74 -2.64
C TYR A 122 11.22 4.90 -3.14
N ARG A 123 12.42 5.46 -3.06
CA ARG A 123 13.67 4.81 -3.45
C ARG A 123 14.65 4.79 -2.28
N CYS A 124 15.12 3.61 -1.91
CA CYS A 124 16.25 3.45 -1.01
C CYS A 124 17.54 3.35 -1.82
N GLN A 125 18.61 3.98 -1.34
CA GLN A 125 19.95 3.87 -1.92
C GLN A 125 20.98 3.61 -0.84
N VAL A 126 21.93 2.73 -1.13
CA VAL A 126 23.13 2.49 -0.30
C VAL A 126 24.36 2.74 -1.16
N ILE A 127 25.22 3.65 -0.70
CA ILE A 127 26.34 4.20 -1.47
C ILE A 127 27.63 4.04 -0.68
N HIS A 128 28.69 3.58 -1.34
CA HIS A 128 30.04 3.52 -0.79
C HIS A 128 31.08 3.77 -1.88
N GLY A 129 31.76 4.92 -1.81
CA GLY A 129 32.61 5.40 -2.89
C GLY A 129 31.81 5.58 -4.19
N ASP A 130 32.29 5.00 -5.29
CA ASP A 130 31.62 5.05 -6.60
C ASP A 130 30.52 3.99 -6.78
N PHE A 131 30.30 3.13 -5.78
CA PHE A 131 29.32 2.07 -5.87
C PHE A 131 27.98 2.48 -5.26
N LYS A 132 26.90 2.08 -5.92
CA LYS A 132 25.52 2.38 -5.52
C LYS A 132 24.62 1.17 -5.75
N LEU A 133 23.88 0.77 -4.71
CA LEU A 133 22.67 -0.04 -4.84
C LEU A 133 21.45 0.84 -4.68
N GLU A 134 20.39 0.52 -5.39
CA GLU A 134 19.10 1.17 -5.21
C GLU A 134 17.95 0.21 -5.50
N GLU A 135 16.86 0.39 -4.77
CA GLU A 135 15.61 -0.31 -5.00
C GLU A 135 14.43 0.62 -4.71
N THR A 136 13.26 0.25 -5.25
CA THR A 136 12.08 1.12 -5.25
C THR A 136 10.85 0.38 -4.75
N LEU A 137 10.00 1.07 -3.98
CA LEU A 137 8.72 0.57 -3.49
C LEU A 137 7.62 1.62 -3.63
N TRP A 138 6.37 1.16 -3.58
CA TRP A 138 5.19 2.04 -3.59
C TRP A 138 4.55 2.11 -2.21
N LEU A 139 4.20 3.33 -1.79
CA LEU A 139 3.32 3.58 -0.64
C LEU A 139 1.96 4.05 -1.14
N TYR A 140 0.91 3.36 -0.72
CA TYR A 140 -0.49 3.71 -0.95
C TYR A 140 -1.16 4.12 0.36
N VAL A 141 -1.53 5.39 0.46
CA VAL A 141 -2.32 5.92 1.57
C VAL A 141 -3.78 5.88 1.17
N LYS A 142 -4.59 5.09 1.90
CA LYS A 142 -6.01 4.91 1.58
C LYS A 142 -6.73 6.25 1.55
N THR A 143 -7.69 6.38 0.64
CA THR A 143 -8.55 7.56 0.57
C THR A 143 -9.94 7.27 1.12
N ILE A 144 -10.70 8.31 1.42
CA ILE A 144 -12.12 8.20 1.87
C ILE A 144 -12.98 7.38 0.88
N GLN A 145 -12.53 7.20 -0.37
CA GLN A 145 -13.25 6.43 -1.40
C GLN A 145 -13.02 4.91 -1.32
N ASP A 146 -11.95 4.43 -0.68
CA ASP A 146 -11.65 2.99 -0.58
C ASP A 146 -12.62 2.24 0.34
N GLU A 147 -13.43 2.96 1.12
CA GLU A 147 -14.25 2.39 2.19
C GLU A 147 -15.65 1.91 1.75
N LYS A 148 -16.10 2.09 0.49
CA LYS A 148 -17.50 1.76 0.11
C LYS A 148 -17.71 1.24 -1.33
N VAL A 149 -17.61 -0.08 -1.50
CA VAL A 149 -18.56 -0.81 -2.37
C VAL A 149 -18.96 -2.13 -1.71
N PRO A 150 -20.16 -2.25 -1.12
CA PRO A 150 -20.71 -3.55 -0.77
C PRO A 150 -20.95 -4.33 -2.06
N LEU A 151 -20.36 -5.53 -2.19
CA LEU A 151 -20.72 -6.47 -3.24
C LEU A 151 -22.21 -6.77 -3.15
N ARG A 152 -23.01 -6.19 -4.05
CA ARG A 152 -24.39 -6.63 -4.24
C ARG A 152 -24.31 -8.08 -4.70
N ARG A 153 -24.67 -9.03 -3.83
CA ARG A 153 -24.94 -10.42 -4.25
C ARG A 153 -26.01 -10.37 -5.33
N VAL A 154 -25.63 -10.64 -6.57
CA VAL A 154 -26.57 -11.09 -7.58
C VAL A 154 -26.91 -12.52 -7.19
N HIS A 155 -28.10 -12.75 -6.61
CA HIS A 155 -28.58 -14.12 -6.49
C HIS A 155 -28.71 -14.68 -7.92
N SER A 156 -27.93 -15.70 -8.25
CA SER A 156 -28.09 -16.45 -9.48
C SER A 156 -29.45 -17.12 -9.44
N ALA A 157 -30.42 -16.62 -10.19
CA ALA A 157 -31.62 -17.37 -10.46
C ALA A 157 -31.24 -18.52 -11.42
N SER A 158 -31.29 -19.75 -10.93
CA SER A 158 -31.14 -20.93 -11.78
C SER A 158 -32.32 -20.97 -12.76
N VAL A 159 -32.07 -20.74 -14.05
CA VAL A 159 -33.07 -20.96 -15.09
C VAL A 159 -33.19 -22.47 -15.30
N TYR A 160 -34.27 -23.07 -14.78
CA TYR A 160 -34.55 -24.48 -15.00
C TYR A 160 -35.43 -24.63 -16.25
N ILE A 161 -34.82 -25.05 -17.36
CA ILE A 161 -35.56 -25.41 -18.57
C ILE A 161 -35.98 -26.88 -18.44
N LYS A 162 -37.28 -27.14 -18.24
CA LYS A 162 -37.82 -28.51 -18.22
C LYS A 162 -37.75 -29.10 -19.64
N PRO A 163 -37.16 -30.30 -19.84
CA PRO A 163 -37.26 -31.00 -21.13
C PRO A 163 -38.69 -31.50 -21.35
N SER A 164 -39.22 -31.22 -22.54
CA SER A 164 -40.48 -31.80 -23.01
C SER A 164 -40.27 -33.26 -23.39
N MET A 165 -40.85 -34.19 -22.64
CA MET A 165 -40.96 -35.60 -23.03
C MET A 165 -42.39 -35.88 -23.52
N ALA A 166 -42.49 -36.39 -24.75
CA ALA A 166 -43.74 -36.73 -25.43
C ALA A 166 -44.11 -38.21 -25.21
N GLY A 167 -45.40 -38.47 -24.96
CA GLY A 167 -46.10 -39.77 -24.98
C GLY A 167 -46.05 -40.54 -23.65
N ARG A 168 -47.07 -41.25 -23.19
CA ARG A 168 -48.23 -41.91 -23.82
C ARG A 168 -49.28 -42.13 -22.70
N GLY A 169 -50.56 -42.05 -23.07
CA GLY A 169 -51.67 -41.78 -22.14
C GLY A 169 -52.15 -42.92 -21.24
N THR A 170 -52.81 -42.51 -20.17
CA THR A 170 -53.97 -43.18 -19.55
C THR A 170 -54.91 -42.08 -19.06
N SER A 171 -56.20 -42.28 -19.32
CA SER A 171 -57.31 -41.35 -19.13
C SER A 171 -57.61 -41.09 -17.66
N GLU A 172 -57.52 -39.86 -17.21
CA GLU A 172 -58.29 -39.37 -16.06
C GLU A 172 -58.77 -37.93 -16.34
N THR A 173 -60.04 -37.70 -16.05
CA THR A 173 -60.85 -36.52 -16.39
C THR A 173 -60.42 -35.24 -15.65
N PRO A 174 -60.56 -34.04 -16.25
CA PRO A 174 -60.04 -32.79 -15.69
C PRO A 174 -61.01 -32.12 -14.71
N PRO A 175 -60.55 -31.55 -13.58
CA PRO A 175 -61.31 -30.57 -12.83
C PRO A 175 -61.00 -29.13 -13.32
N GLU A 176 -62.08 -28.52 -13.80
CA GLU A 176 -62.49 -27.11 -13.82
C GLU A 176 -61.46 -25.97 -13.60
N HIS A 177 -61.50 -25.07 -14.59
CA HIS A 177 -60.91 -23.75 -14.69
C HIS A 177 -61.15 -22.86 -13.44
N GLN A 178 -60.09 -22.34 -12.84
CA GLN A 178 -60.12 -21.03 -12.18
C GLN A 178 -59.17 -20.07 -12.88
N SER A 179 -59.77 -19.05 -13.47
CA SER A 179 -59.16 -17.97 -14.25
C SER A 179 -58.24 -17.12 -13.38
N VAL A 180 -56.94 -17.12 -13.67
CA VAL A 180 -56.01 -16.12 -13.13
C VAL A 180 -56.13 -14.84 -13.97
N PRO A 181 -56.21 -13.63 -13.39
CA PRO A 181 -56.35 -12.41 -14.18
C PRO A 181 -55.05 -12.06 -14.92
N THR A 182 -55.12 -11.98 -16.24
CA THR A 182 -54.06 -11.44 -17.10
C THR A 182 -54.02 -9.90 -16.97
N LEU A 183 -53.01 -9.35 -16.30
CA LEU A 183 -52.74 -7.90 -16.36
C LEU A 183 -51.93 -7.57 -17.62
N ARG A 184 -52.55 -6.80 -18.53
CA ARG A 184 -51.89 -6.29 -19.74
C ARG A 184 -50.88 -5.19 -19.41
N PRO A 185 -49.75 -5.12 -20.13
CA PRO A 185 -48.76 -4.06 -19.98
C PRO A 185 -49.21 -2.82 -20.77
N ARG A 186 -49.71 -1.77 -20.09
CA ARG A 186 -49.76 -0.38 -20.58
C ARG A 186 -50.34 0.59 -19.54
N GLN A 187 -49.51 1.11 -18.65
CA GLN A 187 -49.64 2.47 -18.12
C GLN A 187 -48.31 2.94 -17.53
N LEU A 188 -47.34 3.10 -18.42
CA LEU A 188 -46.31 4.11 -18.27
C LEU A 188 -46.99 5.49 -18.37
N ARG A 189 -46.56 6.42 -17.50
CA ARG A 189 -46.94 7.84 -17.38
C ARG A 189 -48.12 8.13 -16.45
N ARG A 190 -47.80 8.26 -15.17
CA ARG A 190 -48.03 9.45 -14.32
C ARG A 190 -47.73 9.01 -12.90
N ASP A 191 -46.51 9.27 -12.43
CA ASP A 191 -46.20 9.42 -10.98
C ASP A 191 -44.80 9.99 -10.72
N SER A 192 -44.10 10.47 -11.75
CA SER A 192 -42.81 11.17 -11.61
C SER A 192 -42.93 12.65 -11.20
N ILE A 193 -44.12 13.15 -10.88
CA ILE A 193 -44.37 14.56 -10.55
C ILE A 193 -45.17 14.69 -9.25
N ARG A 194 -44.67 14.10 -8.16
CA ARG A 194 -45.19 14.42 -6.81
C ARG A 194 -44.18 14.36 -5.67
N GLN A 195 -42.88 14.23 -5.94
CA GLN A 195 -41.84 14.24 -4.91
C GLN A 195 -40.84 15.40 -4.99
N ARG A 196 -41.15 16.48 -5.72
CA ARG A 196 -40.29 17.68 -5.82
C ARG A 196 -40.84 18.93 -5.12
N ARG A 197 -41.65 18.75 -4.07
CA ARG A 197 -42.05 19.83 -3.16
C ARG A 197 -42.12 19.29 -1.73
N GLN A 198 -40.97 19.20 -1.07
CA GLN A 198 -40.80 19.31 0.39
C GLN A 198 -39.35 18.97 0.73
N LYS A 199 -38.50 20.01 0.79
CA LYS A 199 -37.30 20.12 1.63
C LYS A 199 -36.59 21.43 1.32
N THR A 200 -37.14 22.52 1.85
CA THR A 200 -36.40 23.76 2.11
C THR A 200 -36.50 24.03 3.61
N PRO A 201 -35.40 24.02 4.38
CA PRO A 201 -35.43 24.44 5.77
C PRO A 201 -35.52 25.97 5.83
N ARG A 202 -36.56 26.50 6.46
CA ARG A 202 -36.63 27.92 6.84
C ARG A 202 -35.70 28.16 8.03
N ARG A 203 -34.78 29.12 7.86
CA ARG A 203 -34.01 29.73 8.95
C ARG A 203 -34.97 30.53 9.83
N GLY A 204 -34.95 30.30 11.14
CA GLY A 204 -35.56 31.19 12.12
C GLY A 204 -34.55 32.26 12.52
N TRP A 205 -34.93 33.52 12.32
CA TRP A 205 -34.32 34.67 13.00
C TRP A 205 -35.09 34.91 14.29
N SER A 206 -34.37 35.09 15.39
CA SER A 206 -34.88 35.65 16.64
C SER A 206 -34.08 36.91 16.91
N SER A 207 -34.73 38.06 16.71
CA SER A 207 -34.25 39.38 17.09
C SER A 207 -34.75 39.73 18.49
N VAL A 208 -33.81 40.18 19.32
CA VAL A 208 -33.86 41.32 20.27
C VAL A 208 -35.21 41.64 20.94
N GLY A 209 -35.18 41.60 22.27
CA GLY A 209 -36.11 42.23 23.19
C GLY A 209 -35.54 42.15 24.59
#